data_AF-A0A970YTP9-F1
#
_entry.id   AF-A0A970YTP9-F1
#
_cell.length_a   1.000
_cell.length_b   1.000
_cell.length_c   1.000
_cell.angle_alpha   90.00
_cell.angle_beta   90.00
_cell.angle_gamma   90.00
#
_symmetry.space_group_name_H-M   'P 1'
#
loop_
_entity.id
_entity.type
_entity.pdbx_description
1 polymer ?
#
loop_
_entity_poly.entity_id
_entity_poly.type
_entity_poly.pdbx_seq_one_letter_code
_entity_poly.pdbx_strand_id
1 'polypeptide(L)'
;MFNPNLEKEKAKIAAKLLPELLESRRTKKEIASILGVSERSARAYVSNTAKKIPILAHSQTIGYKKFKNDEDIEDAIATVMESRSRRKELLEREKPLLKALKQRGIQL
;
A
#
# COMPACT_ATOMS: atom_id res chain seq x y z
N MET A 1 24.34 -3.27 10.09
CA MET A 1 23.84 -2.35 11.15
C MET A 1 22.64 -1.58 10.61
N PHE A 2 21.53 -1.55 11.34
CA PHE A 2 20.35 -0.75 11.01
C PHE A 2 20.56 0.69 11.50
N ASN A 3 20.52 1.67 10.60
CA ASN A 3 20.59 3.09 10.97
C ASN A 3 19.18 3.72 10.89
N PRO A 4 18.49 3.91 12.02
CA PRO A 4 17.11 4.42 12.04
C PRO A 4 16.97 5.85 11.51
N ASN A 5 18.05 6.66 11.55
CA ASN A 5 18.01 8.03 11.04
C ASN A 5 18.00 8.06 9.51
N LEU A 6 18.76 7.17 8.87
CA LEU A 6 18.80 7.01 7.42
C LEU A 6 17.44 6.55 6.87
N GLU A 7 16.78 5.61 7.54
CA GLU A 7 15.45 5.15 7.12
C GLU A 7 14.38 6.25 7.24
N LYS A 8 14.44 7.07 8.29
CA LYS A 8 13.53 8.22 8.44
C LYS A 8 13.74 9.25 7.34
N GLU A 9 15.00 9.50 6.95
CA GLU A 9 15.33 10.42 5.87
C GLU A 9 14.82 9.89 4.52
N LYS A 10 15.07 8.62 4.21
CA LYS A 10 14.55 7.96 3.00
C LYS A 10 13.02 7.97 2.94
N ALA A 11 12.34 7.74 4.07
CA ALA A 11 10.88 7.84 4.13
C ALA A 11 10.36 9.26 3.84
N LYS A 12 11.05 10.30 4.33
CA LYS A 12 10.72 11.70 4.02
C LYS A 12 10.92 12.02 2.55
N ILE A 13 12.04 11.57 1.96
CA ILE A 13 12.33 11.73 0.54
C ILE A 13 11.25 11.02 -0.30
N ALA A 14 10.93 9.77 0.04
CA ALA A 14 9.90 8.99 -0.65
C ALA A 14 8.53 9.69 -0.60
N ALA A 15 8.13 10.23 0.55
CA ALA A 15 6.86 10.94 0.68
C ALA A 15 6.78 12.20 -0.21
N LYS A 16 7.91 12.85 -0.51
CA LYS A 16 7.97 13.98 -1.43
C LYS A 16 7.98 13.56 -2.90
N LEU A 17 8.74 12.51 -3.24
CA LEU A 17 8.94 12.11 -4.63
C LEU A 17 7.82 11.22 -5.19
N LEU A 18 7.20 10.37 -4.35
CA LEU A 18 6.20 9.40 -4.82
C LEU A 18 5.01 10.03 -5.57
N PRO A 19 4.43 11.17 -5.15
CA PRO A 19 3.36 11.80 -5.91
C PRO A 19 3.73 12.11 -7.36
N GLU A 20 4.95 12.56 -7.62
CA GLU A 20 5.47 12.88 -8.96
C GLU A 20 5.87 11.60 -9.72
N LEU A 21 6.56 10.66 -9.04
CA LEU A 21 6.97 9.40 -9.65
C LEU A 21 5.77 8.57 -10.14
N LEU A 22 4.65 8.65 -9.43
CA LEU A 22 3.43 7.91 -9.72
C LEU A 22 2.49 8.63 -10.71
N GLU A 23 2.89 9.77 -11.28
CA GLU A 23 2.18 10.36 -12.43
C GLU A 23 2.16 9.41 -13.64
N SER A 24 3.09 8.45 -13.66
CA SER A 24 3.10 7.29 -14.57
C SER A 24 3.09 6.00 -13.76
N ARG A 25 2.63 4.90 -14.39
CA ARG A 25 2.58 3.59 -13.74
C ARG A 25 4.00 3.07 -13.45
N ARG A 26 4.27 2.71 -12.19
CA ARG A 26 5.57 2.20 -11.73
C ARG A 26 5.41 0.96 -10.86
N THR A 27 6.25 -0.04 -11.11
CA THR A 27 6.36 -1.24 -10.29
C THR A 27 7.09 -0.96 -8.97
N LYS A 28 6.88 -1.83 -7.96
CA LYS A 28 7.64 -1.78 -6.70
C LYS A 28 9.16 -1.85 -6.90
N LYS A 29 9.63 -2.54 -7.96
CA LYS A 29 11.05 -2.71 -8.28
C LYS A 29 11.64 -1.41 -8.84
N GLU A 30 10.93 -0.74 -9.76
CA GLU A 30 11.34 0.58 -10.25
C GLU A 30 11.38 1.60 -9.13
N ILE A 31 10.33 1.64 -8.28
CA ILE A 31 10.28 2.56 -7.14
C ILE A 31 11.44 2.29 -6.17
N ALA A 32 11.73 1.02 -5.87
CA ALA A 32 12.85 0.63 -5.03
C ALA A 32 14.20 1.07 -5.60
N SER A 33 14.40 0.89 -6.91
CA SER A 33 15.60 1.33 -7.62
C SER A 33 15.76 2.85 -7.59
N ILE A 34 14.70 3.61 -7.85
CA ILE A 34 14.72 5.08 -7.87
C ILE A 34 15.03 5.65 -6.48
N LEU A 35 14.46 5.05 -5.43
CA LEU A 35 14.63 5.53 -4.05
C LEU A 35 15.87 4.94 -3.35
N GLY A 36 16.59 4.00 -3.97
CA GLY A 36 17.74 3.34 -3.34
C GLY A 36 17.35 2.56 -2.08
N VAL A 37 16.22 1.85 -2.13
CA VAL A 37 15.66 1.08 -1.00
C VAL A 37 15.28 -0.34 -1.41
N SER A 38 14.96 -1.18 -0.42
CA SER A 38 14.41 -2.51 -0.70
C SER A 38 13.00 -2.43 -1.29
N GLU A 39 12.59 -3.45 -2.05
CA GLU A 39 11.19 -3.56 -2.53
C GLU A 39 10.17 -3.54 -1.38
N ARG A 40 10.54 -4.08 -0.22
CA ARG A 40 9.72 -4.05 1.00
C ARG A 40 9.51 -2.62 1.49
N SER A 41 10.58 -1.83 1.57
CA SER A 41 10.52 -0.41 1.96
C SER A 41 9.74 0.41 0.93
N ALA A 42 9.98 0.20 -0.37
CA ALA A 42 9.23 0.86 -1.44
C ALA A 42 7.73 0.60 -1.33
N ARG A 43 7.32 -0.67 -1.14
CA ARG A 43 5.91 -1.02 -0.93
C ARG A 43 5.33 -0.35 0.32
N ALA A 44 6.09 -0.29 1.42
CA ALA A 44 5.64 0.38 2.64
C ALA A 44 5.46 1.89 2.44
N TYR A 45 6.37 2.55 1.71
CA TYR A 45 6.27 3.97 1.40
C TYR A 45 5.07 4.27 0.49
N VAL A 46 4.83 3.46 -0.55
CA VAL A 46 3.65 3.57 -1.39
C VAL A 46 2.37 3.40 -0.56
N SER A 47 2.31 2.37 0.30
CA SER A 47 1.15 2.14 1.17
C SER A 47 0.88 3.31 2.12
N ASN A 48 1.92 3.94 2.66
CA ASN A 48 1.76 5.14 3.49
C ASN A 48 1.33 6.37 2.68
N THR A 49 1.77 6.48 1.44
CA THR A 49 1.40 7.57 0.53
C THR A 49 -0.06 7.43 0.06
N ALA A 50 -0.53 6.19 -0.18
CA ALA A 50 -1.90 5.87 -0.58
C ALA A 50 -2.95 6.25 0.48
N LYS A 51 -2.53 6.47 1.74
CA LYS A 51 -3.41 7.00 2.80
C LYS A 51 -3.70 8.50 2.65
N LYS A 52 -2.93 9.20 1.80
CA LYS A 52 -2.96 10.66 1.66
C LYS A 52 -3.38 11.11 0.26
N ILE A 53 -3.08 10.31 -0.76
CA ILE A 53 -3.43 10.60 -2.16
C ILE A 53 -4.01 9.34 -2.83
N PRO A 54 -4.85 9.49 -3.87
CA PRO A 54 -5.47 8.35 -4.53
C PRO A 54 -4.44 7.62 -5.40
N ILE A 55 -3.99 6.46 -4.94
CA ILE A 55 -3.10 5.55 -5.67
C ILE A 55 -3.89 4.34 -6.14
N LEU A 56 -3.85 4.11 -7.44
CA LEU A 56 -4.38 2.93 -8.12
C LEU A 56 -3.44 1.75 -7.88
N ALA A 57 -4.00 0.66 -7.37
CA ALA A 57 -3.27 -0.56 -7.05
C ALA A 57 -4.25 -1.74 -6.96
N HIS A 58 -4.29 -2.58 -7.98
CA HIS A 58 -5.13 -3.76 -8.04
C HIS A 58 -4.42 -4.90 -8.78
N SER A 59 -4.91 -6.13 -8.63
CA SER A 59 -4.27 -7.34 -9.13
C SER A 59 -4.18 -7.45 -10.65
N GLN A 60 -5.09 -6.79 -11.37
CA GLN A 60 -5.15 -6.84 -12.84
C GLN A 60 -4.07 -5.99 -13.52
N THR A 61 -3.44 -5.07 -12.79
CA THR A 61 -2.39 -4.21 -13.34
C THR A 61 -1.10 -4.30 -12.52
N ILE A 62 0.04 -4.37 -13.20
CA ILE A 62 1.34 -4.40 -12.52
C ILE A 62 1.72 -2.98 -12.13
N GLY A 63 1.99 -2.77 -10.83
CA GLY A 63 2.52 -1.51 -10.31
C GLY A 63 1.47 -0.58 -9.73
N TYR A 64 1.86 0.68 -9.58
CA TYR A 64 1.13 1.74 -8.91
C TYR A 64 1.06 2.96 -9.82
N LYS A 65 -0.07 3.66 -9.83
CA LYS A 65 -0.26 4.93 -10.54
C LYS A 65 -1.11 5.85 -9.67
N LYS A 66 -0.88 7.15 -9.73
CA LYS A 66 -1.76 8.14 -9.10
C LYS A 66 -2.99 8.35 -9.99
N PHE A 67 -4.18 8.33 -9.39
CA PHE A 67 -5.42 8.62 -10.10
C PHE A 67 -5.43 10.08 -10.55
N LYS A 68 -5.54 10.35 -11.86
CA LYS A 68 -5.43 11.71 -12.40
C LYS A 68 -6.52 12.12 -13.39
N ASN A 69 -6.93 11.23 -14.28
CA ASN A 69 -7.85 11.53 -15.38
C ASN A 69 -8.94 10.46 -15.52
N ASP A 70 -9.94 10.74 -16.37
CA ASP A 70 -11.11 9.87 -16.52
C ASP A 70 -10.76 8.49 -17.11
N GLU A 71 -9.64 8.38 -17.83
CA GLU A 71 -9.11 7.11 -18.33
C GLU A 71 -8.77 6.11 -17.22
N ASP A 72 -8.55 6.60 -16.00
CA ASP A 72 -8.20 5.79 -14.84
C ASP A 72 -9.44 5.32 -14.02
N ILE A 73 -10.66 5.70 -14.42
CA ILE A 73 -11.87 5.41 -13.63
C ILE A 73 -12.07 3.91 -13.40
N GLU A 74 -11.84 3.08 -14.43
CA GLU A 74 -11.96 1.62 -14.30
C GLU A 74 -10.96 1.04 -13.29
N ASP A 75 -9.70 1.48 -13.36
CA ASP A 75 -8.64 1.09 -12.42
C ASP A 75 -8.96 1.58 -11.00
N ALA A 76 -9.56 2.75 -10.85
CA ALA A 76 -9.99 3.29 -9.57
C ALA A 76 -11.11 2.44 -8.95
N ILE A 77 -12.11 2.06 -9.74
CA ILE A 77 -13.19 1.17 -9.31
C ILE A 77 -12.61 -0.19 -8.89
N ALA A 78 -11.74 -0.78 -9.71
CA ALA A 78 -11.09 -2.05 -9.41
C ALA A 78 -10.29 -1.99 -8.09
N THR A 79 -9.51 -0.93 -7.90
CA THR A 79 -8.73 -0.68 -6.67
C THR A 79 -9.62 -0.62 -5.42
N VAL A 80 -10.75 0.10 -5.50
CA VAL A 80 -11.72 0.21 -4.40
C VAL A 80 -12.39 -1.14 -4.12
N MET A 81 -12.79 -1.86 -5.16
CA MET A 81 -13.46 -3.15 -5.03
C MET A 81 -12.55 -4.21 -4.40
N GLU A 82 -11.28 -4.29 -4.81
CA GLU A 82 -10.31 -5.18 -4.17
C GLU A 82 -10.05 -4.82 -2.71
N SER A 83 -9.96 -3.52 -2.40
CA SER A 83 -9.78 -3.05 -1.02
C SER A 83 -10.96 -3.44 -0.13
N ARG A 84 -12.19 -3.30 -0.62
CA ARG A 84 -13.41 -3.73 0.08
C ARG A 84 -13.47 -5.24 0.25
N SER A 85 -13.15 -5.99 -0.80
CA SER A 85 -13.11 -7.46 -0.75
C SER A 85 -12.10 -7.94 0.29
N ARG A 86 -10.89 -7.39 0.28
CA ARG A 86 -9.84 -7.72 1.25
C ARG A 86 -10.25 -7.37 2.68
N ARG A 87 -10.93 -6.23 2.89
CA ARG A 87 -11.47 -5.88 4.21
C ARG A 87 -12.47 -6.93 4.70
N LYS A 88 -13.39 -7.38 3.84
CA LYS A 88 -14.36 -8.42 4.17
C LYS A 88 -13.66 -9.74 4.54
N GLU A 89 -12.70 -10.18 3.74
CA GLU A 89 -11.91 -11.40 4.02
C GLU A 89 -11.20 -11.31 5.37
N LEU A 90 -10.56 -10.18 5.69
CA LEU A 90 -9.87 -9.98 6.96
C LEU A 90 -10.84 -10.10 8.16
N LEU A 91 -12.03 -9.51 8.07
CA LEU A 91 -13.06 -9.62 9.10
C LEU A 91 -13.56 -11.06 9.27
N GLU A 92 -13.78 -11.79 8.18
CA GLU A 92 -14.19 -13.21 8.26
C GLU A 92 -13.08 -14.09 8.89
N ARG A 93 -11.82 -13.82 8.56
CA ARG A 93 -10.66 -14.54 9.12
C ARG A 93 -10.43 -14.25 10.61
N GLU A 94 -10.85 -13.08 11.08
CA GLU A 94 -10.74 -12.69 12.49
C GLU A 94 -11.73 -13.47 13.38
N LYS A 95 -12.94 -13.79 12.88
CA LYS A 95 -13.99 -14.49 13.64
C LYS A 95 -13.53 -15.77 14.36
N PRO A 96 -12.88 -16.75 13.72
CA PRO A 96 -12.44 -17.96 14.42
C PRO A 96 -11.39 -17.67 15.49
N LEU A 97 -10.53 -16.67 15.28
CA LEU A 97 -9.52 -16.27 16.25
C LEU A 97 -10.15 -15.61 17.47
N LEU A 98 -11.10 -14.68 17.27
CA LEU A 98 -11.86 -14.07 18.36
C LEU A 98 -12.62 -15.12 19.18
N LYS A 99 -13.23 -16.11 18.53
CA LYS A 99 -13.89 -17.23 19.22
C LYS A 99 -12.90 -18.01 20.09
N ALA A 100 -11.71 -18.32 19.57
CA ALA A 100 -10.67 -19.05 20.29
C ALA A 100 -10.10 -18.24 21.48
N LEU A 101 -9.98 -16.92 21.34
CA LEU A 101 -9.55 -16.02 22.42
C LEU A 101 -10.62 -15.92 23.52
N LYS A 102 -11.90 -15.77 23.15
CA LYS A 102 -13.02 -15.74 24.10
C LYS A 102 -13.12 -17.03 24.93
N GLN A 103 -12.89 -18.19 24.31
CA GLN A 103 -12.84 -19.49 25.01
C GLN A 103 -11.72 -19.58 26.06
N ARG A 104 -10.67 -18.75 25.94
CA ARG A 104 -9.56 -18.65 26.89
C ARG A 104 -9.75 -17.53 27.91
N GLY A 105 -10.92 -16.88 27.95
CA GLY A 105 -11.20 -15.77 28.85
C GLY A 105 -10.61 -14.43 28.44
N ILE A 106 -10.09 -14.30 27.20
CA ILE A 106 -9.53 -13.05 26.67
C ILE A 106 -10.59 -12.33 25.83
N GLN A 107 -10.87 -11.05 26.12
CA GLN A 107 -11.75 -10.18 25.34
C GLN A 107 -10.92 -9.02 24.74
N LEU A 108 -11.16 -8.72 23.46
CA LEU A 108 -10.54 -7.63 22.69
C LEU A 108 -11.61 -6.62 22.26
#